data_AF-A0A9X2E1S9-F1
#
_entry.id   AF-A0A9X2E1S9-F1
#
_cell.length_a   1.000
_cell.length_b   1.000
_cell.length_c   1.000
_cell.angle_alpha   90.00
_cell.angle_beta   90.00
_cell.angle_gamma   90.00
#
_symmetry.space_group_name_H-M   'P 1'
#
loop_
_entity.id
_entity.type
_entity.pdbx_description
1 polymer ?
#
loop_
_entity_poly.entity_id
_entity_poly.type
_entity_poly.pdbx_seq_one_letter_code
_entity_poly.pdbx_strand_id
1 'polypeptide(L)'
;MTATPDDLRKRATRLRRGVGQLGVLEAIIDAAYGPWLGVMDADGRGTAELRMHLAGQYRITAVVTSAGKLSLVQLTDPDTERVLSAKPSLRQGWTDTDRMPKQPDWIEYVVSWVENASTHVDRRAVLAWRLAGADRRLAAMDETIENLRASLLEREQLRTTLAAEVAELRAELESLPAAPAPSEDPVTFPTDAAAPAPADVLTPDPPDPAPPIPAADTSSPDTINQTAFLETTQVIL
;
A
#
# COMPACT_ATOMS: atom_id res chain seq x y z
N MET A 1 -5.03 -8.51 2.53
CA MET A 1 -5.70 -9.69 3.13
C MET A 1 -6.09 -10.64 2.01
N THR A 2 -5.55 -11.86 2.00
CA THR A 2 -5.88 -12.90 1.02
C THR A 2 -7.05 -13.74 1.52
N ALA A 3 -8.03 -13.99 0.67
CA ALA A 3 -9.27 -14.70 0.99
C ALA A 3 -9.18 -16.17 0.53
N THR A 4 -9.81 -17.09 1.28
CA THR A 4 -9.96 -18.49 0.86
C THR A 4 -11.01 -18.62 -0.26
N PRO A 5 -11.08 -19.75 -1.00
CA PRO A 5 -12.11 -19.95 -2.03
C PRO A 5 -13.54 -19.74 -1.51
N ASP A 6 -13.84 -20.21 -0.28
CA ASP A 6 -15.15 -20.02 0.34
C ASP A 6 -15.46 -18.55 0.65
N ASP A 7 -14.44 -17.79 1.06
CA ASP A 7 -14.57 -16.34 1.28
C ASP A 7 -14.77 -15.60 -0.05
N LEU A 8 -14.12 -16.04 -1.12
CA LEU A 8 -14.32 -15.51 -2.47
C LEU A 8 -15.74 -15.81 -2.96
N ARG A 9 -16.29 -17.00 -2.72
CA ARG A 9 -17.69 -17.35 -3.04
C ARG A 9 -18.68 -16.42 -2.31
N LYS A 10 -18.46 -16.17 -1.02
CA LYS A 10 -19.26 -15.20 -0.24
C LYS A 10 -19.15 -13.77 -0.76
N ARG A 11 -17.99 -13.37 -1.30
CA ARG A 11 -17.81 -12.05 -1.93
C ARG A 11 -18.48 -12.00 -3.29
N ALA A 12 -18.45 -13.10 -4.05
CA ALA A 12 -19.02 -13.18 -5.40
C ALA A 12 -20.52 -12.96 -5.35
N THR A 13 -21.17 -13.66 -4.42
CA THR A 13 -22.62 -13.55 -4.15
C THR A 13 -23.03 -12.17 -3.60
N ARG A 14 -22.15 -11.44 -2.91
CA ARG A 14 -22.42 -10.07 -2.43
C ARG A 14 -22.28 -9.00 -3.50
N LEU A 15 -21.46 -9.25 -4.51
CA LEU A 15 -21.37 -8.37 -5.66
C LEU A 15 -22.70 -8.48 -6.43
N ARG A 16 -23.55 -7.46 -6.38
CA ARG A 16 -24.84 -7.37 -7.11
C ARG A 16 -24.61 -7.34 -8.62
N ARG A 17 -24.21 -8.46 -9.19
CA ARG A 17 -23.70 -8.60 -10.55
C ARG A 17 -24.60 -9.54 -11.36
N GLY A 18 -24.49 -9.47 -12.69
CA GLY A 18 -25.28 -10.31 -13.59
C GLY A 18 -25.05 -11.80 -13.31
N VAL A 19 -26.13 -12.60 -13.36
CA VAL A 19 -26.14 -14.05 -13.05
C VAL A 19 -25.04 -14.81 -13.83
N GLY A 20 -24.79 -14.43 -15.08
CA GLY A 20 -23.74 -15.03 -15.90
C GLY A 20 -22.32 -14.74 -15.42
N GLN A 21 -22.06 -13.55 -14.89
CA GLN A 21 -20.74 -13.20 -14.34
C GLN A 21 -20.43 -14.00 -13.07
N LEU A 22 -21.44 -14.22 -12.23
CA LEU A 22 -21.33 -15.05 -11.03
C LEU A 22 -21.01 -16.51 -11.40
N GLY A 23 -21.74 -17.09 -12.36
CA GLY A 23 -21.54 -18.49 -12.74
C GLY A 23 -20.13 -18.80 -13.27
N VAL A 24 -19.51 -17.89 -14.03
CA VAL A 24 -18.12 -18.06 -14.49
C VAL A 24 -17.13 -18.01 -13.32
N LEU A 25 -17.32 -17.07 -12.40
CA LEU A 25 -16.44 -16.94 -11.24
C LEU A 25 -16.57 -18.13 -10.30
N GLU A 26 -17.80 -18.60 -10.06
CA GLU A 26 -18.07 -19.78 -9.24
C GLU A 26 -17.44 -21.04 -9.87
N ALA A 27 -17.56 -21.25 -11.17
CA ALA A 27 -16.91 -22.39 -11.84
C ALA A 27 -15.39 -22.42 -11.63
N ILE A 28 -14.71 -21.27 -11.72
CA ILE A 28 -13.26 -21.17 -11.48
C ILE A 28 -12.93 -21.39 -10.00
N ILE A 29 -13.74 -20.86 -9.08
CA ILE A 29 -13.54 -21.01 -7.63
C ILE A 29 -13.79 -22.46 -7.19
N ASP A 30 -14.78 -23.13 -7.77
CA ASP A 30 -15.13 -24.52 -7.45
C ASP A 30 -14.04 -25.49 -7.95
N ALA A 31 -13.42 -25.19 -9.08
CA ALA A 31 -12.23 -25.90 -9.59
C ALA A 31 -11.01 -25.81 -8.66
N ALA A 32 -10.95 -24.76 -7.83
CA ALA A 32 -9.79 -24.41 -7.02
C ALA A 32 -9.72 -25.21 -5.71
N TYR A 33 -9.64 -26.55 -5.81
CA TYR A 33 -9.48 -27.42 -4.65
C TYR A 33 -8.11 -27.24 -4.00
N GLY A 34 -8.05 -27.19 -2.66
CA GLY A 34 -6.81 -26.99 -1.91
C GLY A 34 -6.58 -25.54 -1.47
N PRO A 35 -5.34 -25.18 -1.07
CA PRO A 35 -5.05 -23.93 -0.37
C PRO A 35 -4.83 -22.76 -1.32
N TRP A 36 -5.74 -22.58 -2.27
CA TRP A 36 -5.80 -21.39 -3.08
C TRP A 36 -6.09 -20.17 -2.20
N LEU A 37 -5.45 -19.08 -2.54
CA LEU A 37 -5.65 -17.79 -1.91
C LEU A 37 -5.90 -16.77 -2.99
N GLY A 38 -6.91 -15.94 -2.81
CA GLY A 38 -7.23 -14.96 -3.83
C GLY A 38 -7.84 -13.69 -3.29
N VAL A 39 -8.06 -12.78 -4.22
CA VAL A 39 -8.78 -11.53 -4.05
C VAL A 39 -9.66 -11.37 -5.26
N MET A 40 -10.83 -10.79 -5.06
CA MET A 40 -11.73 -10.44 -6.14
C MET A 40 -12.07 -8.97 -6.03
N ASP A 41 -12.08 -8.31 -7.18
CA ASP A 41 -12.37 -6.90 -7.31
C ASP A 41 -13.48 -6.62 -8.35
N ALA A 42 -14.12 -5.47 -8.20
CA ALA A 42 -15.10 -4.94 -9.12
C ALA A 42 -14.55 -3.70 -9.77
N ASP A 43 -14.36 -3.73 -11.08
CA ASP A 43 -14.18 -2.47 -11.79
C ASP A 43 -15.52 -1.72 -11.82
N GLY A 44 -15.47 -0.39 -11.70
CA GLY A 44 -16.63 0.50 -11.82
C GLY A 44 -17.32 0.41 -13.18
N ARG A 45 -16.69 -0.25 -14.16
CA ARG A 45 -17.21 -0.52 -15.51
C ARG A 45 -18.00 -1.83 -15.63
N GLY A 46 -18.24 -2.55 -14.53
CA GLY A 46 -19.04 -3.77 -14.51
C GLY A 46 -18.28 -5.06 -14.82
N THR A 47 -16.95 -5.01 -14.94
CA THR A 47 -16.09 -6.20 -15.02
C THR A 47 -15.67 -6.64 -13.62
N ALA A 48 -15.52 -7.94 -13.44
CA ALA A 48 -15.04 -8.56 -12.21
C ALA A 48 -13.65 -9.12 -12.48
N GLU A 49 -12.73 -8.88 -11.56
CA GLU A 49 -11.40 -9.45 -11.64
C GLU A 49 -11.22 -10.42 -10.48
N LEU A 50 -10.85 -11.65 -10.81
CA LEU A 50 -10.50 -12.70 -9.87
C LEU A 50 -8.99 -12.94 -9.97
N ARG A 51 -8.26 -12.70 -8.88
CA ARG A 51 -6.84 -13.02 -8.76
C ARG A 51 -6.68 -14.13 -7.74
N MET A 52 -6.10 -15.26 -8.11
CA MET A 52 -5.81 -16.36 -7.19
C MET A 52 -4.37 -16.84 -7.36
N HIS A 53 -3.81 -17.39 -6.30
CA HIS A 53 -2.51 -18.05 -6.31
C HIS A 53 -2.52 -19.30 -5.44
N LEU A 54 -1.68 -20.26 -5.81
CA LEU A 54 -1.51 -21.53 -5.11
C LEU A 54 -0.04 -21.70 -4.76
N ALA A 55 0.27 -21.64 -3.45
CA ALA A 55 1.61 -21.78 -2.89
C ALA A 55 2.70 -20.93 -3.59
N GLY A 56 2.32 -19.79 -4.17
CA GLY A 56 3.21 -18.90 -4.91
C GLY A 56 3.73 -19.43 -6.25
N GLN A 57 3.39 -20.67 -6.62
CA GLN A 57 3.83 -21.38 -7.83
C GLN A 57 2.86 -21.14 -8.98
N TYR A 58 1.57 -21.32 -8.73
CA TYR A 58 0.53 -21.07 -9.73
C TYR A 58 -0.18 -19.77 -9.42
N ARG A 59 -0.53 -19.02 -10.46
CA ARG A 59 -1.32 -17.79 -10.37
C ARG A 59 -2.32 -17.73 -11.51
N ILE A 60 -3.50 -17.21 -11.22
CA ILE A 60 -4.52 -16.91 -12.20
C ILE A 60 -5.06 -15.51 -11.96
N THR A 61 -5.16 -14.74 -13.04
CA THR A 61 -5.91 -13.49 -13.09
C THR A 61 -6.98 -13.63 -14.16
N ALA A 62 -8.25 -13.69 -13.78
CA ALA A 62 -9.37 -13.81 -14.70
C ALA A 62 -10.26 -12.57 -14.63
N VAL A 63 -10.46 -11.91 -15.76
CA VAL A 63 -11.37 -10.77 -15.91
C VAL A 63 -12.65 -11.25 -16.60
N VAL A 64 -13.77 -11.13 -15.90
CA VAL A 64 -15.09 -11.56 -16.35
C VAL A 64 -15.96 -10.32 -16.57
N THR A 65 -16.54 -10.19 -17.75
CA THR A 65 -17.50 -9.14 -18.08
C THR A 65 -18.85 -9.37 -17.39
N SER A 66 -19.67 -8.32 -17.28
CA SER A 66 -21.04 -8.41 -16.73
C SER A 66 -21.93 -9.42 -17.48
N ALA A 67 -21.63 -9.69 -18.75
CA ALA A 67 -22.31 -10.67 -19.58
C ALA A 67 -21.87 -12.13 -19.34
N GLY A 68 -20.96 -12.38 -18.38
CA GLY A 68 -20.47 -13.74 -18.10
C GLY A 68 -19.48 -14.25 -19.15
N LYS A 69 -18.68 -13.37 -19.75
CA LYS A 69 -17.60 -13.75 -20.68
C LYS A 69 -16.24 -13.38 -20.11
N LEU A 70 -15.27 -14.29 -20.25
CA LEU A 70 -13.86 -14.02 -19.96
C LEU A 70 -13.31 -13.06 -21.02
N SER A 71 -12.84 -11.89 -20.59
CA SER A 71 -12.21 -10.90 -21.47
C SER A 71 -10.69 -11.04 -21.53
N LEU A 72 -10.09 -11.42 -20.40
CA LEU A 72 -8.66 -11.62 -20.22
C LEU A 72 -8.45 -12.69 -19.16
N VAL A 73 -7.59 -13.66 -19.43
CA VAL A 73 -7.10 -14.60 -18.42
C VAL A 73 -5.60 -14.71 -18.53
N GLN A 74 -4.89 -14.49 -17.43
CA GLN A 74 -3.46 -14.74 -17.31
C GLN A 74 -3.28 -15.93 -16.37
N LEU A 75 -2.58 -16.94 -16.86
CA LEU A 75 -2.28 -18.17 -16.16
C LEU A 75 -0.76 -18.25 -16.04
N THR A 76 -0.26 -18.35 -14.83
CA THR A 76 1.16 -18.52 -14.55
C THR A 76 1.32 -19.86 -13.85
N ASP A 77 2.11 -20.75 -14.45
CA ASP A 77 2.62 -21.95 -13.80
C ASP A 77 4.13 -21.79 -13.57
N PRO A 78 4.81 -22.74 -12.89
CA PRO A 78 6.24 -22.62 -12.61
C PRO A 78 7.13 -22.51 -13.85
N ASP A 79 6.68 -23.02 -15.00
CA ASP A 79 7.51 -23.19 -16.19
C ASP A 79 7.15 -22.20 -17.31
N THR A 80 5.90 -21.73 -17.34
CA THR A 80 5.30 -20.96 -18.42
C THR A 80 4.26 -19.97 -17.93
N GLU A 81 4.10 -18.91 -18.73
CA GLU A 81 3.04 -17.93 -18.57
C GLU A 81 2.19 -17.91 -19.84
N ARG A 82 0.87 -18.03 -19.69
CA ARG A 82 -0.11 -18.07 -20.78
C ARG A 82 -1.15 -17.00 -20.59
N VAL A 83 -1.46 -16.28 -21.67
CA VAL A 83 -2.48 -15.22 -21.66
C VAL A 83 -3.54 -15.50 -22.72
N LEU A 84 -4.78 -15.69 -22.27
CA LEU A 84 -5.99 -15.77 -23.08
C LEU A 84 -6.57 -14.37 -23.25
N SER A 85 -6.59 -13.86 -24.48
CA SER A 85 -7.21 -12.57 -24.78
C SER A 85 -7.84 -12.54 -26.17
N ALA A 86 -8.95 -11.81 -26.27
CA ALA A 86 -9.65 -11.63 -27.53
C ALA A 86 -8.77 -10.81 -28.48
N LYS A 87 -8.01 -9.87 -27.91
CA LYS A 87 -7.02 -9.05 -28.61
C LYS A 87 -5.76 -9.87 -28.89
N PRO A 88 -5.39 -10.09 -30.17
CA PRO A 88 -4.20 -10.88 -30.51
C PRO A 88 -2.89 -10.34 -29.91
N SER A 89 -2.77 -9.01 -29.77
CA SER A 89 -1.58 -8.36 -29.22
C SER A 89 -1.32 -8.65 -27.74
N LEU A 90 -2.32 -9.15 -27.01
CA LEU A 90 -2.20 -9.49 -25.59
C LEU A 90 -2.00 -11.00 -25.37
N ARG A 91 -2.01 -11.81 -26.43
CA ARG A 91 -1.84 -13.26 -26.31
C ARG A 91 -0.37 -13.58 -26.10
N GLN A 92 -0.08 -14.46 -25.16
CA GLN A 92 1.27 -14.83 -24.78
C GLN A 92 1.29 -16.31 -24.37
N GLY A 93 2.44 -16.98 -24.58
CA GLY A 93 2.65 -18.36 -24.12
C GLY A 93 2.06 -19.46 -25.00
N TRP A 94 1.61 -19.12 -26.22
CA TRP A 94 1.04 -20.07 -27.17
C TRP A 94 2.02 -20.34 -28.31
N THR A 95 2.07 -21.59 -28.75
CA THR A 95 2.94 -22.04 -29.84
C THR A 95 2.11 -22.66 -30.97
N ASP A 96 2.73 -22.94 -32.11
CA ASP A 96 2.02 -23.61 -33.21
C ASP A 96 1.55 -25.03 -32.83
N THR A 97 2.28 -25.67 -31.91
CA THR A 97 1.97 -26.98 -31.33
C THR A 97 0.95 -26.92 -30.20
N ASP A 98 0.99 -25.87 -29.38
CA ASP A 98 0.04 -25.64 -28.29
C ASP A 98 -0.77 -24.37 -28.57
N ARG A 99 -1.86 -24.57 -29.33
CA ARG A 99 -2.70 -23.49 -29.83
C ARG A 99 -3.63 -22.97 -28.76
N MET A 100 -3.78 -21.66 -28.73
CA MET A 100 -4.75 -21.01 -27.85
C MET A 100 -6.18 -21.55 -28.09
N PRO A 101 -6.92 -21.95 -27.04
CA PRO A 101 -8.32 -22.34 -27.18
C PRO A 101 -9.15 -21.18 -27.72
N LYS A 102 -10.25 -21.50 -28.40
CA LYS A 102 -11.19 -20.51 -28.94
C LYS A 102 -12.32 -20.27 -27.95
N GLN A 103 -13.01 -19.13 -28.06
CA GLN A 103 -14.27 -18.96 -27.33
C GLN A 103 -15.36 -19.80 -28.01
N PRO A 104 -16.23 -20.50 -27.26
CA PRO A 104 -16.49 -20.35 -25.81
C PRO A 104 -15.62 -21.20 -24.86
N ASP A 105 -14.76 -22.09 -25.38
CA ASP A 105 -14.02 -23.13 -24.63
C ASP A 105 -13.02 -22.61 -23.60
N TRP A 106 -12.83 -21.30 -23.51
CA TRP A 106 -11.93 -20.68 -22.53
C TRP A 106 -12.27 -21.01 -21.09
N ILE A 107 -13.55 -21.05 -20.74
CA ILE A 107 -13.94 -21.35 -19.36
C ILE A 107 -13.54 -22.78 -18.99
N GLU A 108 -13.79 -23.74 -19.87
CA GLU A 108 -13.43 -25.14 -19.68
C GLU A 108 -11.92 -25.34 -19.60
N TYR A 109 -11.17 -24.65 -20.47
CA TYR A 109 -9.71 -24.65 -20.39
C TYR A 109 -9.19 -24.06 -19.08
N VAL A 110 -9.76 -22.96 -18.60
CA VAL A 110 -9.33 -22.33 -17.35
C VAL A 110 -9.69 -23.19 -16.14
N VAL A 111 -10.89 -23.75 -16.11
CA VAL A 111 -11.34 -24.68 -15.06
C VAL A 111 -10.43 -25.90 -14.99
N SER A 112 -10.19 -26.57 -16.13
CA SER A 112 -9.30 -27.73 -16.18
C SER A 112 -7.86 -27.39 -15.82
N TRP A 113 -7.36 -26.19 -16.18
CA TRP A 113 -6.03 -25.74 -15.75
C TRP A 113 -5.97 -25.55 -14.23
N VAL A 114 -6.98 -24.94 -13.61
CA VAL A 114 -7.05 -24.74 -12.16
C VAL A 114 -7.14 -26.08 -11.43
N GLU A 115 -7.98 -27.00 -11.90
CA GLU A 115 -8.08 -28.36 -11.35
C GLU A 115 -6.73 -29.10 -11.45
N ASN A 116 -6.08 -29.03 -12.61
CA ASN A 116 -4.78 -29.65 -12.82
C ASN A 116 -3.71 -29.03 -11.91
N ALA A 117 -3.66 -27.70 -11.78
CA ALA A 117 -2.75 -27.01 -10.87
C ALA A 117 -2.98 -27.43 -9.41
N SER A 118 -4.24 -27.59 -9.00
CA SER A 118 -4.60 -28.11 -7.67
C SER A 118 -4.03 -29.51 -7.39
N THR A 119 -3.89 -30.37 -8.40
CA THR A 119 -3.31 -31.72 -8.21
C THR A 119 -1.79 -31.71 -8.04
N HIS A 120 -1.09 -30.68 -8.53
CA HIS A 120 0.37 -30.60 -8.47
C HIS A 120 0.90 -30.11 -7.11
N VAL A 121 0.08 -29.43 -6.32
CA VAL A 121 0.52 -28.78 -5.09
C VAL A 121 0.12 -29.57 -3.86
N ASP A 122 1.08 -30.34 -3.35
CA ASP A 122 0.93 -31.05 -2.08
C ASP A 122 0.92 -30.12 -0.86
N ARG A 123 0.34 -30.61 0.24
CA ARG A 123 0.38 -29.94 1.56
C ARG A 123 1.81 -29.54 1.98
N ARG A 124 2.82 -30.31 1.59
CA ARG A 124 4.23 -30.00 1.86
C ARG A 124 4.70 -28.72 1.13
N ALA A 125 4.37 -28.56 -0.15
CA ALA A 125 4.72 -27.37 -0.92
C ALA A 125 4.11 -26.10 -0.30
N VAL A 126 2.88 -26.24 0.20
CA VAL A 126 2.15 -25.16 0.88
C VAL A 126 2.83 -24.76 2.18
N LEU A 127 3.24 -25.74 2.99
CA LEU A 127 3.98 -25.48 4.23
C LEU A 127 5.36 -24.85 3.93
N ALA A 128 6.08 -25.36 2.94
CA ALA A 128 7.36 -24.79 2.51
C ALA A 128 7.21 -23.32 2.09
N TRP A 129 6.19 -23.00 1.30
CA TRP A 129 5.90 -21.62 0.90
C TRP A 129 5.55 -20.73 2.10
N ARG A 130 4.74 -21.23 3.04
CA ARG A 130 4.39 -20.49 4.27
C ARG A 130 5.61 -20.23 5.16
N LEU A 131 6.49 -21.22 5.30
CA LEU A 131 7.75 -21.08 6.04
C LEU A 131 8.66 -20.05 5.39
N ALA A 132 8.91 -20.15 4.08
CA ALA A 132 9.69 -19.15 3.35
C ALA A 132 9.08 -17.74 3.43
N GLY A 133 7.75 -17.63 3.52
CA GLY A 133 7.06 -16.36 3.78
C GLY A 133 7.18 -15.84 5.21
N ALA A 134 7.35 -16.73 6.20
CA ALA A 134 7.64 -16.35 7.58
C ALA A 134 9.11 -15.92 7.73
N ASP A 135 10.04 -16.65 7.12
CA ASP A 135 11.48 -16.35 7.15
C ASP A 135 11.75 -14.96 6.55
N ARG A 136 11.13 -14.63 5.41
CA ARG A 136 11.23 -13.28 4.82
C ARG A 136 10.71 -12.18 5.75
N ARG A 137 9.63 -12.45 6.50
CA ARG A 137 9.08 -11.49 7.45
C ARG A 137 9.99 -11.31 8.66
N LEU A 138 10.59 -12.39 9.15
CA LEU A 138 11.58 -12.33 10.21
C LEU A 138 12.81 -11.52 9.77
N ALA A 139 13.34 -11.80 8.57
CA ALA A 139 14.46 -11.04 8.03
C ALA A 139 14.17 -9.53 7.92
N ALA A 140 12.98 -9.15 7.46
CA ALA A 140 12.56 -7.74 7.39
C ALA A 140 12.42 -7.10 8.78
N MET A 141 11.96 -7.86 9.79
CA MET A 141 11.91 -7.40 11.17
C MET A 141 13.31 -7.21 11.75
N ASP A 142 14.24 -8.13 11.46
CA ASP A 142 15.63 -8.03 11.90
C ASP A 142 16.32 -6.80 11.30
N GLU A 143 16.11 -6.54 10.00
CA GLU A 143 16.60 -5.32 9.33
C GLU A 143 16.01 -4.05 9.98
N THR A 144 14.71 -4.06 10.29
CA THR A 144 14.06 -2.93 10.98
C THR A 144 14.68 -2.70 12.36
N ILE A 145 14.92 -3.78 13.12
CA ILE A 145 15.56 -3.70 14.45
C ILE A 145 16.97 -3.11 14.33
N GLU A 146 17.73 -3.53 13.34
CA GLU A 146 19.10 -3.04 13.14
C GLU A 146 19.11 -1.56 12.76
N ASN A 147 18.21 -1.13 11.88
CA ASN A 147 18.03 0.28 11.55
C ASN A 147 17.64 1.12 12.78
N LEU A 148 16.77 0.61 13.65
CA LEU A 148 16.41 1.29 14.89
C LEU A 148 17.59 1.39 15.87
N ARG A 149 18.42 0.35 15.96
CA ARG A 149 19.65 0.39 16.77
C ARG A 149 20.65 1.42 16.26
N ALA A 150 20.87 1.47 14.95
CA ALA A 150 21.73 2.47 14.33
C ALA A 150 21.24 3.90 14.62
N SER A 151 19.94 4.16 14.42
CA SER A 151 19.34 5.47 14.71
C SER A 151 19.43 5.85 16.19
N LEU A 152 19.30 4.87 17.10
CA LEU A 152 19.45 5.11 18.54
C LEU A 152 20.88 5.51 18.87
N LEU A 153 21.88 4.83 18.31
CA LEU A 153 23.30 5.15 18.51
C LEU A 153 23.61 6.56 18.00
N GLU A 154 23.12 6.95 16.82
CA GLU A 154 23.28 8.31 16.30
C GLU A 154 22.69 9.37 17.25
N ARG A 155 21.51 9.10 17.82
CA ARG A 155 20.88 10.00 18.79
C ARG A 155 21.66 10.09 20.10
N GLU A 156 22.25 8.99 20.57
CA GLU A 156 23.12 8.98 21.74
C GLU A 156 24.40 9.79 21.52
N GLN A 157 24.99 9.69 20.31
CA GLN A 157 26.12 10.53 19.92
C GLN A 157 25.73 12.01 19.92
N LEU A 158 24.62 12.38 19.27
CA LEU A 158 24.12 13.76 19.28
C LEU A 158 23.85 14.28 20.69
N ARG A 159 23.24 13.46 21.55
CA ARG A 159 23.02 13.82 22.96
C ARG A 159 24.34 14.08 23.68
N THR A 160 25.36 13.28 23.41
CA THR A 160 26.69 13.43 24.02
C THR A 160 27.37 14.72 23.56
N THR A 161 27.32 15.02 22.26
CA THR A 161 27.81 16.28 21.69
C THR A 161 27.11 17.49 22.30
N LEU A 162 25.77 17.49 22.32
CA LEU A 162 24.98 18.58 22.91
C LEU A 162 25.25 18.74 24.41
N ALA A 163 25.45 17.64 25.16
CA ALA A 163 25.79 17.71 26.57
C ALA A 163 27.16 18.37 26.80
N ALA A 164 28.14 18.10 25.93
CA ALA A 164 29.44 18.76 25.97
C ALA A 164 29.33 20.25 25.65
N GLU A 165 28.61 20.62 24.59
CA GLU A 165 28.36 22.03 24.22
C GLU A 165 27.66 22.79 25.36
N VAL A 166 26.64 22.20 25.99
CA VAL A 166 25.95 22.82 27.14
C VAL A 166 26.89 23.00 28.32
N ALA A 167 27.78 22.04 28.58
CA ALA A 167 28.76 22.16 29.65
C ALA A 167 29.77 23.29 29.37
N GLU A 168 30.24 23.41 28.12
CA GLU A 168 31.12 24.49 27.66
C GLU A 168 30.44 25.86 27.80
N LEU A 169 29.21 26.03 27.31
CA LEU A 169 28.46 27.28 27.41
C LEU A 169 28.19 27.69 28.87
N ARG A 170 27.94 26.71 29.76
CA ARG A 170 27.78 26.99 31.18
C ARG A 170 29.08 27.46 31.82
N ALA A 171 30.20 26.84 31.46
CA ALA A 171 31.52 27.27 31.94
C ALA A 171 31.89 28.66 31.41
N GLU A 172 31.59 28.95 30.14
CA GLU A 172 31.76 30.28 29.55
C GLU A 172 30.90 31.32 30.28
N LEU A 173 29.62 31.03 30.53
CA LEU A 173 28.72 31.92 31.27
C LEU A 173 29.22 32.21 32.70
N GLU A 174 29.74 31.20 33.39
CA GLU A 174 30.31 31.35 34.74
C GLU A 174 31.61 32.18 34.74
N SER A 175 32.36 32.15 33.64
CA SER A 175 33.59 32.94 33.48
C SER A 175 33.31 34.42 33.18
N LEU A 176 32.13 34.76 32.65
CA LEU A 176 31.76 36.14 32.36
C LEU A 176 31.53 36.90 33.68
N PRO A 177 32.10 38.10 33.84
CA PRO A 177 31.89 38.90 35.05
C PRO A 177 30.41 39.21 35.19
N ALA A 178 29.88 39.06 36.41
CA ALA A 178 28.52 39.47 36.73
C ALA A 178 28.34 40.93 36.29
N ALA A 179 27.34 41.20 35.45
CA ALA A 179 27.00 42.55 35.06
C ALA A 179 26.91 43.40 36.35
N PRO A 180 27.55 44.58 36.40
CA PRO A 180 27.45 45.44 37.56
C PRO A 180 25.96 45.63 37.84
N ALA A 181 25.54 45.40 39.10
CA ALA A 181 24.17 45.65 39.52
C ALA A 181 23.78 47.03 38.97
N PRO A 182 22.60 47.18 38.33
CA PRO A 182 22.16 48.48 37.86
C PRO A 182 22.31 49.42 39.06
N SER A 183 23.22 50.38 38.94
CA SER A 183 23.33 51.43 39.93
C SER A 183 21.94 52.02 40.03
N GLU A 184 21.33 51.88 41.20
CA GLU A 184 20.17 52.66 41.62
C GLU A 184 20.61 54.12 41.67
N ASP A 185 20.89 54.73 40.51
CA ASP A 185 20.82 56.16 40.39
C ASP A 185 19.33 56.48 40.46
N PRO A 186 18.91 57.27 41.46
CA PRO A 186 17.54 57.73 41.53
C PRO A 186 17.29 58.60 40.31
N VAL A 187 16.68 58.04 39.27
CA VAL A 187 16.02 58.82 38.25
C VAL A 187 14.88 59.54 38.97
N THR A 188 15.14 60.79 39.33
CA THR A 188 14.12 61.74 39.77
C THR A 188 13.15 61.90 38.61
N PHE A 189 12.08 61.12 38.60
CA PHE A 189 10.95 61.37 37.72
C PHE A 189 10.39 62.75 38.08
N PRO A 190 10.20 63.66 37.11
CA PRO A 190 9.40 64.85 37.34
C PRO A 190 7.98 64.40 37.68
N THR A 191 7.59 64.59 38.94
CA THR A 191 6.19 64.59 39.35
C THR A 191 5.55 65.85 38.78
N ASP A 192 4.89 65.75 37.62
CA ASP A 192 3.65 66.49 37.39
C ASP A 192 2.77 65.82 36.33
N ALA A 193 1.48 66.02 36.52
CA ALA A 193 0.32 65.27 36.09
C ALA A 193 0.13 65.08 34.57
N ALA A 194 -0.34 63.88 34.20
CA ALA A 194 -1.71 63.65 33.75
C ALA A 194 -1.89 62.16 33.41
N ALA A 195 -2.88 61.52 34.04
CA ALA A 195 -3.31 60.18 33.67
C ALA A 195 -4.14 60.23 32.37
N PRO A 196 -3.77 59.49 31.31
CA PRO A 196 -4.75 58.97 30.37
C PRO A 196 -5.22 57.57 30.84
N ALA A 197 -6.51 57.34 30.67
CA ALA A 197 -7.24 56.12 31.00
C ALA A 197 -6.61 54.84 30.43
N PRO A 198 -6.84 53.66 31.04
CA PRO A 198 -6.29 52.40 30.55
C PRO A 198 -6.84 52.08 29.15
N ALA A 199 -5.93 52.02 28.17
CA ALA A 199 -6.22 51.40 26.88
C ALA A 199 -6.28 49.88 27.08
N ASP A 200 -7.30 49.28 26.48
CA ASP A 200 -7.66 47.87 26.54
C ASP A 200 -6.48 46.92 26.33
N VAL A 201 -6.47 45.90 27.19
CA VAL A 201 -5.73 44.65 27.00
C VAL A 201 -6.25 44.01 25.71
N LEU A 202 -5.48 44.11 24.63
CA LEU A 202 -5.64 43.21 23.49
C LEU A 202 -5.20 41.82 23.92
N THR A 203 -6.20 41.03 24.32
CA THR A 203 -6.15 39.58 24.39
C THR A 203 -5.54 39.05 23.07
N PRO A 204 -4.54 38.15 23.09
CA PRO A 204 -4.12 37.50 21.86
C PRO A 204 -5.30 36.71 21.27
N ASP A 205 -5.61 37.01 20.01
CA ASP A 205 -6.65 36.35 19.23
C ASP A 205 -6.43 34.82 19.24
N PRO A 206 -7.47 33.98 19.45
CA PRO A 206 -7.35 32.56 19.19
C PRO A 206 -7.07 32.32 17.70
N PRO A 207 -6.32 31.26 17.34
CA PRO A 207 -6.01 30.98 15.94
C PRO A 207 -7.30 30.76 15.14
N ASP A 208 -7.38 31.46 14.01
CA ASP A 208 -8.49 31.37 13.04
C ASP A 208 -8.74 29.90 12.65
N PRO A 209 -10.02 29.45 12.57
CA PRO A 209 -10.33 28.10 12.14
C PRO A 209 -9.87 27.89 10.70
N ALA A 210 -9.22 26.74 10.48
CA ALA A 210 -8.80 26.29 9.16
C ALA A 210 -9.95 26.40 8.14
N PRO A 211 -9.64 26.76 6.87
CA PRO A 211 -10.67 26.92 5.85
C PRO A 211 -11.49 25.64 5.68
N PRO A 212 -12.80 25.74 5.41
CA PRO A 212 -13.66 24.58 5.26
C PRO A 212 -13.16 23.72 4.09
N ILE A 213 -13.01 22.42 4.37
CA ILE A 213 -12.80 21.40 3.35
C ILE A 213 -13.97 21.52 2.36
N PRO A 214 -13.73 21.79 1.07
CA PRO A 214 -14.81 21.81 0.10
C PRO A 214 -15.47 20.43 0.07
N ALA A 215 -16.79 20.42 0.24
CA ALA A 215 -17.59 19.24 0.00
C ALA A 215 -17.29 18.71 -1.41
N ALA A 216 -16.87 17.45 -1.50
CA ALA A 216 -16.66 16.79 -2.77
C ALA A 216 -18.01 16.58 -3.44
N ASP A 217 -18.42 17.57 -4.23
CA ASP A 217 -19.54 17.46 -5.14
C ASP A 217 -19.13 16.57 -6.30
N THR A 218 -19.94 15.55 -6.51
CA THR A 218 -19.80 14.52 -7.52
C THR A 218 -20.20 15.07 -8.89
N SER A 219 -19.24 15.40 -9.75
CA SER A 219 -19.47 15.44 -11.20
C SER A 219 -18.16 15.35 -12.00
N SER A 220 -18.01 14.25 -12.75
CA SER A 220 -17.09 14.03 -13.89
C SER A 220 -17.26 15.10 -15.01
N PRO A 221 -16.50 15.13 -16.13
CA PRO A 221 -15.49 14.17 -16.65
C PRO A 221 -14.18 14.78 -17.25
N ASP A 222 -13.24 13.88 -17.58
CA ASP A 222 -12.20 13.93 -18.63
C ASP A 222 -11.30 15.18 -18.81
N THR A 223 -9.98 15.00 -18.68
CA THR A 223 -9.02 15.01 -19.81
C THR A 223 -7.58 14.75 -19.32
N ILE A 224 -7.11 13.52 -19.53
CA ILE A 224 -5.87 13.09 -20.20
C ILE A 224 -4.59 13.96 -20.06
N ASN A 225 -3.56 13.29 -19.51
CA ASN A 225 -2.12 13.26 -19.88
C ASN A 225 -1.04 13.91 -18.99
N GLN A 226 -0.04 13.04 -18.73
CA GLN A 226 1.38 13.25 -18.51
C GLN A 226 1.87 13.65 -17.11
N THR A 227 2.49 12.67 -16.45
CA THR A 227 3.74 12.92 -15.72
C THR A 227 4.64 11.69 -15.81
N ALA A 228 5.81 11.91 -16.42
CA ALA A 228 6.99 11.06 -16.38
C ALA A 228 7.36 10.75 -14.91
N PHE A 229 7.75 9.52 -14.56
CA PHE A 229 9.07 8.90 -14.74
C PHE A 229 10.19 9.60 -13.96
N LEU A 230 10.97 8.78 -13.23
CA LEU A 230 12.12 9.05 -12.33
C LEU A 230 11.68 9.39 -10.89
N GLU A 231 12.13 8.77 -9.80
CA GLU A 231 13.23 7.85 -9.44
C GLU A 231 12.71 7.08 -8.20
N THR A 232 13.14 5.87 -7.85
CA THR A 232 14.25 5.65 -6.89
C THR A 232 14.25 4.14 -6.55
N THR A 233 15.31 3.41 -6.97
CA THR A 233 16.12 2.51 -6.09
C THR A 233 15.55 1.10 -5.79
N GLN A 234 16.29 -0.01 -5.80
CA GLN A 234 17.72 -0.33 -5.95
C GLN A 234 17.88 -1.79 -6.42
N VAL A 235 18.95 -2.00 -7.19
CA VAL A 235 19.89 -3.14 -7.22
C VAL A 235 19.72 -4.20 -6.11
N ILE A 236 19.66 -5.49 -6.50
CA ILE A 236 20.65 -6.54 -6.21
C ILE A 236 20.42 -7.70 -7.20
N LEU A 237 21.25 -7.74 -8.24
CA LEU A 237 22.21 -8.82 -8.49
C LEU A 237 23.56 -8.15 -8.77
#